data_AF-A0AA48QVV5-F1
#
_entry.id   AF-A0AA48QVV5-F1
#
_cell.length_a   1.000
_cell.length_b   1.000
_cell.length_c   1.000
_cell.angle_alpha   90.00
_cell.angle_beta   90.00
_cell.angle_gamma   90.00
#
_symmetry.space_group_name_H-M   'P 1'
#
loop_
_entity.id
_entity.type
_entity.pdbx_description
1 polymer ?
#
loop_
_entity_poly.entity_id
_entity_poly.type
_entity_poly.pdbx_seq_one_letter_code
_entity_poly.pdbx_strand_id
1 'polypeptide(L)'
;MMFALEFVLIFAMGYIPFGVDGLAHLGGFAMGLMLGIILVPSTPETKRYRMIVWGCRIVALPLAILAFALTAKNFYSEDPNAACTWCRYLSCIPTSANNQCKGTGLTMSST
;
A
#
# COMPACT_ATOMS: atom_id res chain seq x y z
N MET A 1 -16.84 15.23 -10.46
CA MET A 1 -17.79 14.21 -9.98
C MET A 1 -17.20 12.80 -10.09
N MET A 2 -16.63 12.40 -11.23
CA MET A 2 -16.02 11.07 -11.42
C MET A 2 -14.86 10.77 -10.44
N PHE A 3 -13.88 11.66 -10.29
CA PHE A 3 -12.75 11.47 -9.36
C PHE A 3 -13.14 11.30 -7.88
N ALA A 4 -14.22 11.96 -7.44
CA ALA A 4 -14.70 11.84 -6.05
C ALA A 4 -15.35 10.48 -5.82
N LEU A 5 -16.04 9.95 -6.84
CA LEU A 5 -16.66 8.63 -6.79
C LEU A 5 -15.59 7.54 -6.74
N GLU A 6 -14.55 7.64 -7.56
CA GLU A 6 -13.42 6.71 -7.55
C GLU A 6 -12.69 6.74 -6.21
N PHE A 7 -12.40 7.93 -5.67
CA PHE A 7 -11.77 8.06 -4.35
C PHE A 7 -12.58 7.39 -3.23
N VAL A 8 -13.91 7.57 -3.23
CA VAL A 8 -14.81 6.94 -2.25
C VAL A 8 -14.85 5.42 -2.42
N LEU A 9 -14.86 4.90 -3.66
CA LEU A 9 -14.83 3.47 -3.93
C LEU A 9 -13.51 2.81 -3.49
N ILE A 10 -12.37 3.46 -3.77
CA ILE A 10 -11.04 3.02 -3.36
C ILE A 10 -10.96 2.92 -1.83
N PHE A 11 -11.43 3.95 -1.12
CA PHE A 11 -11.44 3.98 0.35
C PHE A 11 -12.42 2.95 0.94
N ALA A 12 -13.61 2.82 0.35
CA ALA A 12 -14.62 1.87 0.80
C ALA A 12 -14.13 0.42 0.65
N MET A 13 -13.58 0.04 -0.51
CA MET A 13 -13.01 -1.30 -0.71
C MET A 13 -11.77 -1.55 0.14
N GLY A 14 -10.97 -0.52 0.40
CA GLY A 14 -9.82 -0.60 1.31
C GLY A 14 -10.19 -0.82 2.78
N TYR A 15 -11.37 -0.34 3.22
CA TYR A 15 -11.80 -0.39 4.62
C TYR A 15 -12.75 -1.55 4.94
N ILE A 16 -13.27 -2.28 3.95
CA ILE A 16 -14.19 -3.40 4.19
C ILE A 16 -13.42 -4.60 4.80
N PRO A 17 -13.82 -5.09 6.01
CA PRO A 17 -13.11 -6.14 6.74
C PRO A 17 -13.28 -7.56 6.16
N PHE A 18 -14.05 -7.72 5.07
CA PHE A 18 -14.34 -9.01 4.42
C PHE A 18 -13.67 -9.19 3.04
N GLY A 19 -12.95 -8.17 2.54
CA GLY A 19 -12.30 -8.23 1.22
C GLY A 19 -10.83 -8.58 1.33
N VAL A 20 -10.39 -9.60 0.58
CA VAL A 20 -8.99 -10.06 0.51
C VAL A 20 -8.05 -9.12 -0.26
N ASP A 21 -8.53 -7.93 -0.64
CA ASP A 21 -7.89 -7.04 -1.63
C ASP A 21 -7.70 -5.58 -1.18
N GLY A 22 -7.96 -5.25 0.09
CA GLY A 22 -7.87 -3.86 0.61
C GLY A 22 -6.47 -3.24 0.45
N LEU A 23 -5.42 -4.07 0.54
CA LEU A 23 -4.03 -3.68 0.31
C LEU A 23 -3.78 -3.27 -1.15
N ALA A 24 -4.36 -3.95 -2.13
CA ALA A 24 -4.16 -3.63 -3.53
C ALA A 24 -4.80 -2.28 -3.88
N HIS A 25 -5.97 -1.99 -3.32
CA HIS A 25 -6.69 -0.76 -3.59
C HIS A 25 -6.06 0.46 -2.88
N LEU A 26 -5.85 0.37 -1.56
CA LEU A 26 -5.27 1.47 -0.78
C LEU A 26 -3.77 1.63 -1.07
N GLY A 27 -3.06 0.51 -1.24
CA GLY A 27 -1.65 0.50 -1.64
C GLY A 27 -1.46 1.03 -3.06
N GLY A 28 -2.34 0.69 -4.00
CA GLY A 28 -2.33 1.24 -5.36
C GLY A 28 -2.51 2.75 -5.40
N PHE A 29 -3.42 3.29 -4.58
CA PHE A 29 -3.60 4.74 -4.42
C PHE A 29 -2.34 5.43 -3.88
N ALA A 30 -1.74 4.87 -2.82
CA ALA A 30 -0.51 5.41 -2.22
C ALA A 30 0.68 5.32 -3.20
N MET A 31 0.83 4.18 -3.89
CA MET A 31 1.90 3.96 -4.87
C MET A 31 1.76 4.91 -6.07
N GLY A 32 0.54 5.16 -6.54
CA GLY A 32 0.25 6.13 -7.59
C GLY A 32 0.66 7.56 -7.22
N LEU A 33 0.38 7.98 -5.98
CA LEU A 33 0.78 9.30 -5.48
C LEU A 33 2.32 9.43 -5.39
N MET A 34 3.00 8.37 -4.94
CA MET A 34 4.48 8.34 -4.90
C MET A 34 5.10 8.38 -6.29
N LEU A 35 4.60 7.57 -7.23
CA LEU A 35 5.05 7.57 -8.63
C LEU A 35 4.85 8.94 -9.30
N GLY A 36 3.76 9.64 -8.98
CA GLY A 36 3.54 11.02 -9.42
C GLY A 36 4.66 11.97 -8.98
N ILE A 37 5.07 11.91 -7.71
CA ILE A 37 6.17 12.76 -7.17
C ILE A 37 7.52 12.44 -7.85
N ILE A 38 7.75 11.18 -8.22
CA ILE A 38 8.98 10.72 -8.85
C ILE A 38 9.03 11.10 -10.34
N LEU A 39 7.95 10.83 -11.07
CA LEU A 39 7.94 10.89 -12.54
C LEU A 39 7.60 12.28 -13.09
N VAL A 40 6.78 13.08 -12.38
CA VAL A 40 6.38 14.41 -12.89
C VAL A 40 7.61 15.31 -12.99
N PRO A 41 7.98 15.79 -14.20
CA PRO A 41 9.13 16.67 -14.37
C PRO A 41 8.87 17.99 -13.65
N SER A 42 9.72 18.33 -12.68
CA SER A 42 9.67 19.60 -11.98
C SER A 42 10.66 20.57 -12.63
N THR A 43 10.19 21.67 -13.21
CA THR A 43 11.02 22.82 -13.60
C THR A 43 11.23 23.72 -12.36
N PRO A 44 12.43 23.70 -11.73
CA PRO A 44 12.63 24.43 -10.50
C PRO A 44 12.98 25.89 -10.78
N GLU A 45 12.09 26.82 -10.43
CA GLU A 45 12.38 28.26 -10.47
C GLU A 45 13.25 28.72 -9.28
N THR A 46 13.23 27.97 -8.16
CA THR A 46 13.96 28.32 -6.93
C THR A 46 14.77 27.14 -6.36
N LYS A 47 15.93 27.44 -5.74
CA LYS A 47 16.80 26.41 -5.12
C LYS A 47 16.11 25.65 -3.98
N ARG A 48 15.25 26.33 -3.20
CA ARG A 48 14.49 25.70 -2.11
C ARG A 48 13.50 24.66 -2.65
N TYR A 49 12.72 25.02 -3.67
CA TYR A 49 11.80 24.10 -4.33
C TYR A 49 12.53 22.89 -4.91
N ARG A 50 13.67 23.11 -5.57
CA ARG A 50 14.52 22.02 -6.09
C ARG A 50 14.94 21.06 -4.98
N MET A 51 15.41 21.58 -3.84
CA MET A 51 15.86 20.77 -2.71
C MET A 51 14.71 19.96 -2.10
N ILE A 52 13.53 20.57 -1.93
CA ILE A 52 12.33 19.90 -1.40
C ILE A 52 11.91 18.75 -2.32
N VAL A 53 11.77 19.01 -3.63
CA VAL A 53 11.35 17.98 -4.59
C VAL A 53 12.38 16.85 -4.66
N TRP A 54 13.68 17.17 -4.72
CA TRP A 54 14.71 16.15 -4.70
C TRP A 54 14.73 15.33 -3.40
N GLY A 55 14.52 15.97 -2.25
CA GLY A 55 14.37 15.30 -0.96
C GLY A 55 13.17 14.35 -0.97
N CYS A 56 12.00 14.81 -1.42
CA CYS A 56 10.81 13.96 -1.57
C CYS A 56 11.07 12.78 -2.51
N ARG A 57 11.82 12.95 -3.60
CA ARG A 57 12.18 11.84 -4.52
C ARG A 57 13.13 10.83 -3.89
N ILE A 58 14.16 11.29 -3.17
CA ILE A 58 15.10 10.41 -2.47
C ILE A 58 14.39 9.56 -1.40
N VAL A 59 13.29 10.06 -0.82
CA VAL A 59 12.48 9.29 0.15
C VAL A 59 11.43 8.42 -0.55
N ALA A 60 10.72 8.94 -1.55
CA ALA A 60 9.62 8.23 -2.22
C ALA A 60 10.12 7.03 -3.03
N LEU A 61 11.28 7.15 -3.68
CA LEU A 61 11.84 6.10 -4.53
C LEU A 61 12.20 4.81 -3.76
N PRO A 62 12.97 4.84 -2.66
CA PRO A 62 13.21 3.64 -1.86
C PRO A 62 11.94 3.12 -1.20
N LEU A 63 11.00 4.00 -0.80
CA LEU A 63 9.75 3.55 -0.20
C LEU A 63 8.86 2.80 -1.21
N ALA A 64 8.80 3.27 -2.46
CA ALA A 64 8.11 2.58 -3.54
C ALA A 64 8.75 1.22 -3.87
N ILE A 65 10.09 1.15 -3.95
CA ILE A 65 10.80 -0.11 -4.18
C ILE A 65 10.54 -1.11 -3.04
N LEU A 66 10.62 -0.64 -1.79
CA LEU A 66 10.36 -1.46 -0.61
C LEU A 66 8.92 -1.98 -0.59
N ALA A 67 7.94 -1.10 -0.83
CA ALA A 67 6.53 -1.49 -0.89
C ALA A 67 6.27 -2.55 -1.98
N PHE A 68 6.88 -2.38 -3.16
CA PHE A 68 6.78 -3.36 -4.25
C PHE A 68 7.40 -4.71 -3.88
N ALA A 69 8.62 -4.70 -3.33
CA ALA A 69 9.31 -5.91 -2.91
C ALA A 69 8.55 -6.64 -1.79
N LEU A 70 8.07 -5.93 -0.78
CA LEU A 70 7.30 -6.51 0.33
C LEU A 70 6.01 -7.16 -0.17
N THR A 71 5.30 -6.50 -1.08
CA THR A 71 4.06 -7.04 -1.65
C THR A 71 4.34 -8.28 -2.49
N ALA A 72 5.37 -8.24 -3.36
CA ALA A 72 5.79 -9.39 -4.14
C ALA A 72 6.20 -10.58 -3.24
N LYS A 73 6.96 -10.32 -2.18
CA LYS A 73 7.35 -11.36 -1.20
C LYS A 73 6.13 -11.89 -0.44
N ASN A 74 5.13 -11.06 -0.17
CA ASN A 74 3.88 -11.50 0.46
C ASN A 74 3.07 -12.45 -0.44
N PHE A 75 3.11 -12.28 -1.77
CA PHE A 75 2.42 -13.18 -2.72
C PHE A 75 3.15 -14.51 -2.96
N TYR A 76 4.49 -14.53 -2.87
CA TYR A 76 5.29 -15.70 -3.24
C TYR A 76 5.94 -16.44 -2.06
N SER A 77 5.70 -16.04 -0.81
CA SER A 77 6.33 -16.66 0.37
C SER A 77 5.34 -17.56 1.11
N GLU A 78 5.78 -18.79 1.42
CA GLU A 78 5.01 -19.75 2.21
C GLU A 78 4.88 -19.31 3.69
N ASP A 79 5.86 -18.52 4.19
CA ASP A 79 5.84 -17.89 5.51
C ASP A 79 5.86 -16.35 5.41
N PRO A 80 4.71 -15.67 5.36
CA PRO A 80 4.64 -14.20 5.24
C PRO A 80 5.15 -13.45 6.50
N ASN A 81 5.36 -14.15 7.62
CA ASN A 81 5.70 -13.54 8.91
C ASN A 81 7.21 -13.39 9.17
N ALA A 82 8.07 -14.06 8.40
CA ALA A 82 9.52 -13.97 8.57
C ALA A 82 10.11 -12.63 8.08
N ALA A 83 9.42 -11.97 7.14
CA ALA A 83 9.82 -10.66 6.62
C ALA A 83 9.28 -9.49 7.48
N CYS A 84 8.12 -9.66 8.12
CA CYS A 84 7.51 -8.59 8.91
C CYS A 84 6.34 -9.07 9.79
N THR A 85 6.40 -8.80 11.10
CA THR A 85 5.37 -9.20 12.07
C THR A 85 4.04 -8.43 11.92
N TRP A 86 4.05 -7.25 11.29
CA TRP A 86 2.85 -6.40 11.15
C TRP A 86 2.22 -6.42 9.74
N CYS A 87 2.88 -7.02 8.74
CA CYS A 87 2.33 -7.14 7.37
C CYS A 87 0.98 -7.87 7.32
N ARG A 88 0.73 -8.78 8.26
CA ARG A 88 -0.55 -9.48 8.44
C ARG A 88 -1.74 -8.52 8.59
N TYR A 89 -1.53 -7.38 9.26
CA TYR A 89 -2.56 -6.37 9.51
C TYR A 89 -2.87 -5.49 8.28
N LEU A 90 -2.11 -5.64 7.19
CA LEU A 90 -2.38 -4.95 5.93
C LEU A 90 -3.30 -5.76 5.02
N SER A 91 -3.26 -7.09 5.11
CA SER A 91 -4.17 -7.99 4.41
C SER A 91 -5.45 -8.31 5.21
N CYS A 92 -5.52 -7.87 6.47
CA CYS A 92 -6.61 -8.18 7.39
C CYS A 92 -6.75 -7.07 8.44
N ILE A 93 -7.97 -6.58 8.67
CA ILE A 93 -8.25 -5.67 9.78
C ILE A 93 -8.48 -6.52 11.05
N PRO A 94 -7.82 -6.22 12.19
CA PRO A 94 -7.98 -6.98 13.42
C PRO A 94 -9.36 -6.72 14.04
N THR A 95 -10.35 -7.48 13.58
CA THR A 95 -11.73 -7.49 14.10
C THR A 95 -12.02 -8.83 14.78
N SER A 96 -12.94 -8.85 15.75
CA SER A 96 -13.35 -10.07 16.46
C SER A 96 -13.89 -11.18 15.53
N ALA A 97 -14.36 -10.79 14.34
CA ALA A 97 -14.84 -11.70 13.30
C ALA A 97 -13.73 -12.48 12.58
N ASN A 98 -12.45 -12.03 12.66
CA ASN A 98 -11.33 -12.65 11.96
C ASN A 98 -10.15 -12.96 12.91
N ASN A 99 -10.45 -13.42 14.12
CA ASN A 99 -9.47 -13.85 15.14
C ASN A 99 -8.31 -12.85 15.34
N GLN A 100 -8.58 -11.55 15.24
CA GLN A 100 -7.58 -10.47 15.34
C GLN A 100 -6.37 -10.65 14.41
N CYS A 101 -6.58 -11.28 13.26
CA CYS A 101 -5.54 -11.65 12.31
C CYS A 101 -4.42 -12.54 12.88
N LYS A 102 -4.65 -13.25 14.01
CA LYS A 102 -3.71 -14.25 14.54
C LYS A 102 -3.73 -15.51 13.67
N GLY A 103 -2.68 -15.73 12.87
CA GLY A 103 -2.49 -16.88 11.98
C GLY A 103 -1.56 -16.52 10.81
N THR A 104 -0.97 -17.48 10.11
CA THR A 104 -0.29 -17.22 8.84
C THR A 104 -1.31 -16.84 7.76
N GLY A 105 -0.88 -16.05 6.78
CA GLY A 105 -1.73 -15.56 5.69
C GLY A 105 -2.55 -16.64 5.00
N LEU A 106 -3.85 -16.37 4.85
CA LEU A 106 -4.78 -16.96 3.88
C LEU A 106 -4.92 -18.49 3.88
N THR A 107 -5.56 -19.05 4.91
CA THR A 107 -6.49 -20.16 4.63
C THR A 107 -7.66 -19.52 3.90
N MET A 108 -7.69 -19.65 2.58
CA MET A 108 -8.93 -19.55 1.81
C MET A 108 -9.86 -20.60 2.43
N SER A 109 -10.78 -20.17 3.31
CA SER A 109 -11.95 -20.98 3.61
C SER A 109 -12.78 -21.02 2.33
N SER A 110 -12.45 -21.97 1.48
CA SER A 110 -13.38 -22.54 0.54
C SER A 110 -14.47 -23.24 1.35
N THR A 111 -15.54 -22.51 1.66
CA THR A 111 -16.89 -23.04 1.85
C THR A 111 -17.88 -21.98 1.40
#